data_AF-A0A3B8MX42-F1
#
_entry.id   AF-A0A3B8MX42-F1
#
_cell.length_a   1.000
_cell.length_b   1.000
_cell.length_c   1.000
_cell.angle_alpha   90.00
_cell.angle_beta   90.00
_cell.angle_gamma   90.00
#
_symmetry.space_group_name_H-M   'P 1'
#
loop_
_entity.id
_entity.type
_entity.pdbx_description
1 polymer ?
#
loop_
_entity_poly.entity_id
_entity_poly.type
_entity_poly.pdbx_seq_one_letter_code
_entity_poly.pdbx_strand_id
1 'polypeptide(L)' 'YNVSICEIENQDLHKSIVIGFSVCGSDAVLTNKIVQEVVDYIEENTDAYIENIEMDTINV' A
#
# COMPACT_ATOMS: atom_id res chain seq x y z
N TYR A 1 -6.88 -5.33 -7.47
CA TYR A 1 -7.47 -4.27 -6.62
C TYR A 1 -7.64 -3.01 -7.43
N ASN A 2 -8.69 -2.20 -7.19
CA ASN A 2 -8.82 -0.89 -7.83
C ASN A 2 -8.11 0.15 -6.96
N VAL A 3 -6.79 0.19 -7.08
CA VAL A 3 -5.91 1.08 -6.32
C VAL A 3 -4.93 1.74 -7.29
N SER A 4 -4.53 2.96 -6.97
CA SER A 4 -3.41 3.62 -7.65
C SER A 4 -2.15 3.37 -6.82
N ILE A 5 -1.07 2.91 -7.46
CA ILE A 5 0.18 2.54 -6.80
C ILE A 5 1.36 3.20 -7.51
N CYS A 6 2.33 3.69 -6.73
CA CYS A 6 3.54 4.31 -7.25
C CYS A 6 4.71 4.04 -6.30
N GLU A 7 5.90 3.95 -6.84
CA GLU A 7 7.12 4.07 -6.06
C GLU A 7 7.34 5.56 -5.73
N ILE A 8 7.39 5.89 -4.45
CA ILE A 8 7.42 7.29 -3.99
C ILE A 8 8.80 7.72 -3.50
N GLU A 9 9.63 6.80 -3.01
CA GLU A 9 10.98 7.08 -2.50
C GLU A 9 11.91 5.87 -2.71
N ASN A 10 13.20 6.06 -2.41
CA ASN A 10 14.25 5.02 -2.46
C ASN A 10 14.53 4.39 -3.84
N GLN A 11 14.17 5.08 -4.93
CA GLN A 11 14.31 4.60 -6.32
C GLN A 11 15.73 4.16 -6.73
N ASP A 12 16.77 4.70 -6.08
CA ASP A 12 18.17 4.41 -6.37
C ASP A 12 18.87 3.62 -5.25
N LEU A 13 18.10 3.13 -4.27
CA LEU A 13 18.61 2.31 -3.18
C LEU A 13 18.45 0.83 -3.51
N HIS A 14 19.58 0.15 -3.67
CA HIS A 14 19.57 -1.26 -3.99
C HIS A 14 18.94 -2.08 -2.85
N LYS A 15 17.87 -2.83 -3.17
CA LYS A 15 17.11 -3.70 -2.26
C LYS A 15 16.23 -3.00 -1.23
N SER A 16 15.94 -1.72 -1.40
CA SER A 16 14.92 -1.02 -0.63
C SER A 16 13.97 -0.33 -1.61
N ILE A 17 12.68 -0.35 -1.32
CA ILE A 17 11.65 0.30 -2.12
C ILE A 17 10.60 0.90 -1.18
N VAL A 18 10.15 2.12 -1.47
CA VAL A 18 9.01 2.71 -0.78
C VAL A 18 7.85 2.84 -1.75
N ILE A 19 6.76 2.16 -1.43
CA ILE A 19 5.57 2.08 -2.26
C ILE A 19 4.46 2.89 -1.58
N GLY A 20 3.89 3.84 -2.30
CA GLY A 20 2.67 4.54 -1.93
C GLY A 20 1.50 4.02 -2.73
N PHE A 21 0.35 3.81 -2.09
CA PHE A 21 -0.89 3.51 -2.79
C PHE A 21 -2.09 4.21 -2.17
N SER A 22 -3.14 4.39 -2.96
CA SER A 22 -4.40 4.96 -2.50
C SER A 22 -5.60 4.21 -3.05
N VAL A 23 -6.65 4.17 -2.23
CA VAL A 23 -7.96 3.65 -2.56
C VAL A 23 -9.01 4.72 -2.25
N CYS A 24 -9.97 4.90 -3.16
CA CYS A 24 -11.08 5.82 -2.97
C CYS A 24 -12.39 5.02 -3.09
N GLY A 25 -13.32 5.26 -2.17
CA GLY A 25 -14.60 4.56 -2.12
C GLY A 25 -15.59 5.25 -1.20
N SER A 26 -16.86 4.86 -1.30
CA SER A 26 -17.96 5.42 -0.52
C SER A 26 -18.19 4.75 0.84
N ASP A 27 -17.49 3.65 1.12
CA ASP A 27 -17.60 2.89 2.36
C ASP A 27 -16.20 2.68 2.96
N ALA A 28 -15.99 3.27 4.14
CA ALA A 28 -14.72 3.21 4.86
C ALA A 28 -14.32 1.78 5.26
N VAL A 29 -15.29 0.90 5.56
CA VAL A 29 -15.02 -0.49 5.93
C VAL A 29 -14.50 -1.26 4.72
N LEU A 30 -15.12 -1.05 3.56
CA LEU A 30 -14.68 -1.69 2.32
C LEU A 30 -13.30 -1.18 1.89
N THR A 31 -13.05 0.13 1.96
CA THR A 31 -11.74 0.69 1.59
C THR A 31 -10.63 0.18 2.52
N ASN A 32 -10.88 0.11 3.82
CA ASN A 32 -9.91 -0.43 4.78
C ASN A 32 -9.62 -1.92 4.54
N LYS A 33 -10.65 -2.71 4.17
CA LYS A 33 -10.45 -4.10 3.78
C LYS A 33 -9.55 -4.24 2.55
N ILE A 34 -9.76 -3.39 1.54
CA ILE A 34 -8.92 -3.37 0.33
C ILE A 34 -7.48 -2.99 0.66
N VAL A 35 -7.26 -2.02 1.58
CA VAL A 35 -5.90 -1.65 2.02
C VAL A 35 -5.18 -2.85 2.63
N GLN A 36 -5.82 -3.58 3.54
CA GLN A 36 -5.23 -4.77 4.16
C GLN A 36 -4.95 -5.87 3.12
N GLU A 37 -5.90 -6.16 2.23
CA GLU A 37 -5.69 -7.16 1.18
C GLU A 37 -4.52 -6.80 0.23
N VAL A 38 -4.27 -5.51 -0.01
CA VAL A 38 -3.12 -5.06 -0.81
C VAL A 38 -1.81 -5.25 -0.05
N VAL A 39 -1.78 -4.97 1.25
CA VAL A 39 -0.60 -5.21 2.11
C VAL A 39 -0.28 -6.70 2.15
N ASP A 40 -1.28 -7.54 2.45
CA ASP A 40 -1.14 -9.00 2.47
C ASP A 40 -0.64 -9.52 1.12
N TYR A 41 -1.19 -8.99 0.02
CA TYR A 41 -0.74 -9.34 -1.32
C TYR A 41 0.75 -9.02 -1.55
N ILE A 42 1.24 -7.87 -1.09
CA ILE A 42 2.66 -7.50 -1.22
C ILE A 42 3.55 -8.44 -0.40
N GLU A 43 3.14 -8.78 0.82
CA GLU A 43 3.92 -9.67 1.70
C GLU A 43 3.95 -11.12 1.19
N GLU A 44 2.84 -11.63 0.65
CA GLU A 44 2.76 -12.99 0.13
C GLU A 44 3.45 -13.19 -1.23
N ASN A 45 3.53 -12.13 -2.06
CA ASN A 45 4.02 -12.22 -3.43
C ASN A 45 5.44 -11.68 -3.61
N THR A 46 6.09 -11.19 -2.56
CA THR A 46 7.46 -10.69 -2.63
C THR A 46 8.36 -11.37 -1.60
N ASP A 47 9.61 -11.64 -1.97
CA ASP A 47 10.64 -12.12 -1.03
C ASP A 47 11.20 -10.98 -0.14
N ALA A 48 10.55 -9.81 -0.16
CA ALA A 48 10.94 -8.65 0.62
C ALA A 48 10.25 -8.66 1.99
N TYR A 49 10.83 -7.95 2.96
CA TYR A 49 10.23 -7.76 4.27
C TYR A 49 9.65 -6.35 4.40
N ILE A 50 8.44 -6.25 4.93
CA ILE A 50 7.80 -4.96 5.18
C ILE A 50 8.39 -4.36 6.47
N GLU A 51 9.15 -3.28 6.35
CA GLU A 51 9.80 -2.62 7.49
C GLU A 51 8.88 -1.65 8.22
N ASN A 52 8.02 -0.93 7.49
CA ASN A 52 7.10 0.06 8.04
C ASN A 52 5.83 0.17 7.19
N ILE A 53 4.70 0.48 7.83
CA ILE A 53 3.42 0.76 7.19
C ILE A 53 2.86 2.03 7.81
N GLU A 54 2.67 3.05 6.98
CA GLU A 54 1.97 4.28 7.34
C GLU A 54 0.66 4.34 6.58
N MET A 55 -0.44 4.60 7.30
CA MET A 55 -1.78 4.61 6.73
C MET A 55 -2.54 5.82 7.26
N ASP A 56 -3.06 6.62 6.32
CA ASP A 56 -3.94 7.74 6.61
C ASP A 56 -5.29 7.56 5.92
N THR A 57 -6.37 7.95 6.61
CA THR A 57 -7.73 7.96 6.05
C THR A 57 -8.25 9.39 6.00
N ILE A 58 -8.57 9.85 4.80
CA ILE A 58 -9.19 11.17 4.58
C ILE A 58 -10.69 10.96 4.34
N ASN A 59 -11.51 11.43 5.27
CA ASN A 59 -12.95 11.49 5.08
C ASN A 59 -13.29 12.81 4.39
N VAL A 60 -13.84 12.73 3.17
CA VAL A 60 -14.26 13.88 2.35
C VAL A 60 -15.76 14.05 2.41
#